data_AF-A0A8J7MZL2-F1
#
_entry.id   AF-A0A8J7MZL2-F1
#
_cell.length_a   1.000
_cell.length_b   1.000
_cell.length_c   1.000
_cell.angle_alpha   90.00
_cell.angle_beta   90.00
_cell.angle_gamma   90.00
#
_symmetry.space_group_name_H-M   'P 1'
#
loop_
_entity.id
_entity.type
_entity.pdbx_description
1 polymer ?
#
loop_
_entity_poly.entity_id
_entity_poly.type
_entity_poly.pdbx_seq_one_letter_code
_entity_poly.pdbx_strand_id
1 'polypeptide(L)'
;MSFYVVQFLTGLASASSLFLVAVGLSLIFGVTRIVNLAHGSFYMLGAYIAHTLVTALGTGVVGYVAAVAGGALVVGLLGVAMEVLLLRRIYRAPELFQLVATFGVVLIVKDATRAIWGVQDKTSPALRGTIPIGDQAIPIFDIAFIAIGLGVLGAIWLLMTKTRWGTLVRAATQDREMVGALGVNQKLLFTSVLFMGAALAGLGGSLQMLRPESVNLSMDLLILAPAFVVVVVGGMGSIAGAYLAAFIIAELNAFGILVLPKITLVLMFLVMAIVLVVRPWGLLGRQSVATGGHGGIAEAPLRPATPRLKLLYAALGVGLLLLPLLGESMALLAVDMLILVLFAASLHFIAGPGGLHSFGHAAYFGLGAYAAALLLKYYKVPMEVGLLSAPFLAAAGALLVGWLAARLSGVYFAMLTL
;
A
#
# COMPACT_ATOMS: atom_id res chain seq x y z
N MET A 1 25.00 -23.81 10.59
CA MET A 1 23.58 -24.27 10.47
C MET A 1 22.64 -23.36 11.26
N SER A 2 22.97 -23.08 12.52
CA SER A 2 22.37 -22.03 13.37
C SER A 2 22.06 -20.72 12.64
N PHE A 3 23.00 -20.16 11.89
CA PHE A 3 22.80 -18.93 11.10
C PHE A 3 21.60 -19.00 10.16
N TYR A 4 21.51 -20.06 9.34
CA TYR A 4 20.41 -20.23 8.39
C TYR A 4 19.07 -20.43 9.10
N VAL A 5 19.07 -21.13 10.23
CA VAL A 5 17.87 -21.34 11.05
C VAL A 5 17.40 -20.02 11.65
N VAL A 6 18.30 -19.24 12.24
CA VAL A 6 17.95 -17.92 12.80
C VAL A 6 17.46 -16.99 11.69
N GLN A 7 18.11 -16.98 10.52
CA GLN A 7 17.68 -16.15 9.40
C GLN A 7 16.28 -16.52 8.90
N PHE A 8 15.99 -17.82 8.78
CA PHE A 8 14.67 -18.31 8.41
C PHE A 8 13.61 -17.92 9.46
N LEU A 9 13.93 -18.01 10.75
CA LEU A 9 12.99 -17.60 11.79
C LEU A 9 12.75 -16.07 11.78
N THR A 10 13.78 -15.26 11.52
CA THR A 10 13.63 -13.81 11.34
C THR A 10 12.78 -13.47 10.11
N GLY A 11 12.93 -14.24 9.03
CA GLY A 11 12.08 -14.20 7.84
C GLY A 11 10.62 -14.49 8.19
N LEU A 12 10.37 -15.56 8.95
CA LEU A 12 9.04 -15.98 9.37
C LEU A 12 8.36 -14.98 10.34
N ALA A 13 9.14 -14.34 11.22
CA ALA A 13 8.65 -13.27 12.06
C ALA A 13 8.21 -12.05 11.23
N SER A 14 9.02 -11.69 10.24
CA SER A 14 8.70 -10.61 9.29
C SER A 14 7.50 -10.97 8.40
N ALA A 15 7.38 -12.24 7.98
CA ALA A 15 6.21 -12.77 7.27
C ALA A 15 4.95 -12.64 8.11
N SER A 16 5.04 -12.92 9.41
CA SER A 16 3.91 -12.81 10.34
C SER A 16 3.44 -11.37 10.48
N SER A 17 4.36 -10.41 10.61
CA SER A 17 4.01 -8.98 10.64
C SER A 17 3.31 -8.53 9.36
N LEU A 18 3.90 -8.85 8.20
CA LEU A 18 3.31 -8.53 6.89
C LEU A 18 1.95 -9.20 6.69
N PHE A 19 1.81 -10.45 7.11
CA PHE A 19 0.55 -11.19 7.05
C PHE A 19 -0.56 -10.52 7.85
N LEU A 20 -0.29 -10.06 9.07
CA LEU A 20 -1.31 -9.40 9.91
C LEU A 20 -1.92 -8.17 9.23
N VAL A 21 -1.09 -7.37 8.55
CA VAL A 21 -1.56 -6.20 7.80
C VAL A 21 -2.27 -6.62 6.52
N ALA A 22 -1.65 -7.50 5.74
CA ALA A 22 -2.13 -7.91 4.43
C ALA A 22 -3.44 -8.71 4.49
N VAL A 23 -3.64 -9.55 5.50
CA VAL A 23 -4.87 -10.33 5.65
C VAL A 23 -6.08 -9.42 5.93
N GLY A 24 -5.88 -8.36 6.73
CA GLY A 24 -6.92 -7.35 6.97
C GLY A 24 -7.28 -6.60 5.69
N LEU A 25 -6.27 -6.20 4.91
CA LEU A 25 -6.47 -5.53 3.63
C LEU A 25 -7.14 -6.45 2.60
N SER A 26 -6.72 -7.72 2.52
CA SER A 26 -7.31 -8.74 1.66
C SER A 26 -8.78 -8.99 1.99
N LEU A 27 -9.14 -9.03 3.27
CA LEU A 27 -10.52 -9.21 3.74
C LEU A 27 -11.41 -8.02 3.35
N ILE A 28 -10.94 -6.79 3.62
CA ILE A 28 -11.64 -5.55 3.26
C ILE A 28 -11.86 -5.51 1.75
N PHE A 29 -10.79 -5.72 0.98
CA PHE A 29 -10.87 -5.69 -0.46
C PHE A 29 -11.81 -6.78 -1.00
N GLY A 30 -11.69 -8.01 -0.48
CA GLY A 30 -12.49 -9.15 -0.93
C GLY A 30 -13.98 -8.86 -0.90
N VAL A 31 -14.46 -8.14 0.12
CA VAL A 31 -15.88 -7.83 0.31
C VAL A 31 -16.28 -6.51 -0.35
N THR A 32 -15.50 -5.45 -0.16
CA THR A 32 -15.87 -4.09 -0.58
C THR A 32 -15.45 -3.75 -2.00
N ARG A 33 -14.44 -4.43 -2.54
CA ARG A 33 -13.72 -4.11 -3.79
C ARG A 33 -13.08 -2.72 -3.79
N ILE A 34 -12.85 -2.14 -2.60
CA ILE A 34 -12.18 -0.84 -2.43
C ILE A 34 -10.73 -1.07 -2.02
N VAL A 35 -9.82 -0.43 -2.74
CA VAL A 35 -8.42 -0.28 -2.33
C VAL A 35 -8.34 0.82 -1.27
N ASN A 36 -7.96 0.47 -0.04
CA ASN A 36 -7.90 1.42 1.07
C ASN A 36 -6.45 1.83 1.37
N LEU A 37 -6.05 3.05 0.97
CA LEU A 37 -4.71 3.57 1.26
C LEU A 37 -4.50 3.88 2.75
N ALA A 38 -5.58 4.15 3.51
CA ALA A 38 -5.50 4.43 4.94
C ALA A 38 -5.16 3.21 5.79
N HIS A 39 -5.08 2.01 5.20
CA HIS A 39 -4.76 0.78 5.92
C HIS A 39 -3.36 0.80 6.53
N GLY A 40 -2.39 1.45 5.86
CA GLY A 40 -1.05 1.70 6.43
C GLY A 40 -1.12 2.66 7.62
N SER A 41 -1.98 3.67 7.57
CA SER A 41 -2.20 4.59 8.70
C SER A 41 -2.83 3.88 9.90
N PHE A 42 -3.66 2.85 9.69
CA PHE A 42 -4.17 2.01 10.79
C PHE A 42 -3.07 1.21 11.48
N TYR A 43 -2.10 0.68 10.73
CA TYR A 43 -0.90 0.06 11.29
C TYR A 43 -0.10 1.07 12.13
N MET A 44 0.18 2.25 11.58
CA MET A 44 0.89 3.31 12.29
C MET A 44 0.16 3.72 13.59
N LEU A 45 -1.16 3.96 13.53
CA LEU A 45 -1.96 4.28 14.71
C LEU A 45 -1.92 3.17 15.76
N GLY A 46 -1.92 1.90 15.35
CA GLY A 46 -1.76 0.77 16.26
C GLY A 46 -0.48 0.85 17.07
N ALA A 47 0.64 1.22 16.43
CA ALA A 47 1.93 1.40 17.09
C ALA A 47 1.92 2.57 18.08
N TYR A 48 1.40 3.74 17.68
CA TYR A 48 1.33 4.93 18.54
C TYR A 48 0.38 4.76 19.73
N ILE A 49 -0.79 4.14 19.52
CA ILE A 49 -1.74 3.85 20.60
C ILE A 49 -1.15 2.84 21.58
N ALA A 50 -0.54 1.76 21.08
CA ALA A 50 0.13 0.78 21.94
C ALA A 50 1.26 1.40 22.75
N HIS A 51 2.08 2.26 22.13
CA HIS A 51 3.11 3.03 22.84
C HIS A 51 2.51 3.87 23.98
N THR A 52 1.43 4.62 23.74
CA THR A 52 0.75 5.38 24.80
C THR A 52 0.24 4.46 25.90
N LEU A 53 -0.43 3.36 25.55
CA LEU A 53 -1.01 2.45 26.54
C LEU A 53 0.04 1.76 27.40
N VAL A 54 1.16 1.29 26.82
CA VAL A 54 2.20 0.60 27.59
C VAL A 54 2.96 1.59 28.49
N THR A 55 3.16 2.84 28.05
CA THR A 55 3.78 3.87 28.90
C THR A 55 2.89 4.26 30.08
N ALA A 56 1.57 4.17 29.92
CA ALA A 56 0.61 4.43 31.00
C ALA A 56 0.40 3.23 31.94
N LEU A 57 0.32 2.01 31.39
CA LEU A 57 0.03 0.77 32.14
C LEU A 57 1.29 0.08 32.70
N GLY A 58 2.48 0.51 32.27
CA GLY A 58 3.76 -0.08 32.64
C GLY A 58 4.22 -1.18 31.69
N THR A 59 5.52 -1.51 31.76
CA THR A 59 6.21 -2.46 30.87
C THR A 59 6.14 -3.92 31.33
N GLY A 60 5.13 -4.27 32.13
CA GLY A 60 4.86 -5.66 32.52
C GLY A 60 4.18 -6.44 31.40
N VAL A 61 4.14 -7.78 31.50
CA VAL A 61 3.44 -8.65 30.53
C VAL A 61 1.99 -8.24 30.34
N VAL A 62 1.29 -7.92 31.44
CA VAL A 62 -0.10 -7.43 31.40
C VAL A 62 -0.21 -6.10 30.66
N GLY A 63 0.75 -5.19 30.89
CA GLY A 63 0.80 -3.90 30.21
C GLY A 63 1.02 -4.05 28.71
N TYR A 64 1.93 -4.92 28.27
CA TYR A 64 2.12 -5.23 26.86
C TYR A 64 0.88 -5.84 26.21
N VAL A 65 0.28 -6.86 26.83
CA VAL A 65 -0.92 -7.52 26.28
C VAL A 65 -2.09 -6.54 26.20
N ALA A 66 -2.30 -5.72 27.24
CA ALA A 66 -3.34 -4.69 27.25
C ALA A 66 -3.08 -3.60 26.20
N ALA A 67 -1.83 -3.18 26.01
CA ALA A 67 -1.46 -2.20 25.00
C ALA A 67 -1.68 -2.72 23.57
N VAL A 68 -1.29 -3.98 23.31
CA VAL A 68 -1.48 -4.64 22.02
C VAL A 68 -2.96 -4.84 21.71
N ALA A 69 -3.73 -5.41 22.65
CA ALA A 69 -5.16 -5.61 22.48
C ALA A 69 -5.93 -4.28 22.38
N GLY A 70 -5.57 -3.29 23.21
CA GLY A 70 -6.15 -1.95 23.19
C GLY A 70 -5.85 -1.21 21.90
N GLY A 71 -4.62 -1.29 21.39
CA GLY A 71 -4.24 -0.74 20.08
C GLY A 71 -5.06 -1.34 18.94
N ALA A 72 -5.15 -2.66 18.88
CA ALA A 72 -5.96 -3.36 17.88
C ALA A 72 -7.45 -2.95 17.98
N LEU A 73 -8.02 -2.90 19.18
CA LEU A 73 -9.43 -2.56 19.39
C LEU A 73 -9.75 -1.12 19.00
N VAL A 74 -8.95 -0.15 19.45
CA VAL A 74 -9.15 1.27 19.14
C VAL A 74 -9.03 1.51 17.63
N VAL A 75 -8.03 0.91 16.98
CA VAL A 75 -7.88 1.02 15.52
C VAL A 75 -9.04 0.34 14.79
N GLY A 76 -9.54 -0.79 15.28
CA GLY A 76 -10.76 -1.42 14.76
C GLY A 76 -11.97 -0.49 14.81
N LEU A 77 -12.16 0.23 15.92
CA LEU A 77 -13.22 1.22 16.08
C LEU A 77 -13.03 2.44 15.18
N LEU A 78 -11.79 2.91 14.98
CA LEU A 78 -11.47 3.96 14.01
C LEU A 78 -11.77 3.51 12.57
N GLY A 79 -11.52 2.23 12.27
CA GLY A 79 -12.00 1.60 11.05
C GLY A 79 -13.51 1.75 10.92
N VAL A 80 -14.30 1.32 11.90
CA VAL A 80 -15.77 1.48 11.89
C VAL A 80 -16.18 2.94 11.66
N ALA A 81 -15.53 3.90 12.32
CA ALA A 81 -15.78 5.31 12.10
C ALA A 81 -15.51 5.71 10.64
N MET A 82 -14.39 5.28 10.05
CA MET A 82 -14.09 5.53 8.64
C MET A 82 -15.14 4.90 7.70
N GLU A 83 -15.62 3.69 7.98
CA GLU A 83 -16.68 3.07 7.17
C GLU A 83 -17.96 3.90 7.20
N VAL A 84 -18.45 4.19 8.40
CA VAL A 84 -19.74 4.87 8.60
C VAL A 84 -19.68 6.31 8.12
N LEU A 85 -18.56 7.00 8.37
CA LEU A 85 -18.41 8.42 8.09
C LEU A 85 -17.97 8.73 6.66
N LEU A 86 -17.20 7.85 6.03
CA LEU A 86 -16.63 8.11 4.72
C LEU A 86 -17.07 7.07 3.69
N LEU A 87 -16.65 5.83 3.85
CA LEU A 87 -16.77 4.82 2.79
C LEU A 87 -18.23 4.52 2.42
N ARG A 88 -19.13 4.46 3.40
CA ARG A 88 -20.55 4.21 3.17
C ARG A 88 -21.20 5.24 2.24
N ARG A 89 -20.70 6.48 2.25
CA ARG A 89 -21.22 7.57 1.41
C ARG A 89 -20.69 7.49 -0.02
N ILE A 90 -19.57 6.79 -0.26
CA ILE A 90 -18.85 6.78 -1.53
C ILE A 90 -18.71 5.38 -2.15
N TYR A 91 -19.36 4.34 -1.61
CA TYR A 91 -19.32 2.98 -2.18
C TYR A 91 -19.79 2.90 -3.65
N ARG A 92 -20.65 3.82 -4.07
CA ARG A 92 -21.15 3.90 -5.45
C ARG A 92 -20.32 4.82 -6.36
N ALA A 93 -19.35 5.55 -5.80
CA ALA A 93 -18.48 6.42 -6.56
C ALA A 93 -17.40 5.59 -7.30
N PRO A 94 -16.84 6.10 -8.41
CA PRO A 94 -15.72 5.47 -9.10
C PRO A 94 -14.53 5.21 -8.17
N GLU A 95 -13.73 4.18 -8.49
CA GLU A 95 -12.59 3.71 -7.66
C GLU A 95 -11.61 4.85 -7.31
N LEU A 96 -11.34 5.75 -8.26
CA LEU A 96 -10.51 6.93 -8.05
C LEU A 96 -10.97 7.81 -6.87
N PHE A 97 -12.28 8.05 -6.75
CA PHE A 97 -12.79 8.89 -5.66
C PHE A 97 -12.62 8.21 -4.30
N GLN A 98 -12.75 6.89 -4.26
CA GLN A 98 -12.53 6.11 -3.04
C GLN A 98 -11.06 6.17 -2.63
N LEU A 99 -10.16 6.01 -3.60
CA LEU A 99 -8.72 6.12 -3.40
C LEU A 99 -8.32 7.52 -2.88
N VAL A 100 -8.77 8.58 -3.55
CA VAL A 100 -8.54 9.97 -3.12
C VAL A 100 -9.10 10.21 -1.72
N ALA A 101 -10.30 9.71 -1.41
CA ALA A 101 -10.89 9.83 -0.08
C ALA A 101 -10.05 9.11 0.98
N THR A 102 -9.58 7.88 0.70
CA THR A 102 -8.71 7.16 1.64
C THR A 102 -7.33 7.80 1.78
N PHE A 103 -6.79 8.41 0.72
CA PHE A 103 -5.57 9.22 0.80
C PHE A 103 -5.79 10.46 1.67
N GLY A 104 -6.95 11.12 1.57
CA GLY A 104 -7.34 12.19 2.49
C GLY A 104 -7.33 11.74 3.95
N VAL A 105 -7.80 10.51 4.24
CA VAL A 105 -7.70 9.93 5.59
C VAL A 105 -6.26 9.71 6.00
N VAL A 106 -5.37 9.24 5.11
CA VAL A 106 -3.93 9.12 5.39
C VAL A 106 -3.36 10.46 5.88
N LEU A 107 -3.65 11.55 5.16
CA LEU A 107 -3.18 12.90 5.52
C LEU A 107 -3.75 13.37 6.87
N ILE A 108 -5.06 13.21 7.09
CA ILE A 108 -5.72 13.58 8.35
C ILE A 108 -5.11 12.80 9.53
N VAL A 109 -4.94 11.49 9.37
CA VAL A 109 -4.36 10.64 10.41
C VAL A 109 -2.91 11.05 10.67
N LYS A 110 -2.11 11.31 9.64
CA LYS A 110 -0.72 11.74 9.78
C LYS A 110 -0.60 13.06 10.53
N ASP A 111 -1.42 14.05 10.19
CA ASP A 111 -1.43 15.34 10.88
C ASP A 111 -1.98 15.22 12.31
N ALA A 112 -3.00 14.39 12.54
CA ALA A 112 -3.49 14.11 13.88
C ALA A 112 -2.43 13.41 14.75
N THR A 113 -1.70 12.43 14.20
CA THR A 113 -0.62 11.74 14.91
C THR A 113 0.51 12.72 15.22
N ARG A 114 0.88 13.58 14.26
CA ARG A 114 1.84 14.66 14.49
C ARG A 114 1.40 15.63 15.58
N ALA A 115 0.12 15.99 15.63
CA ALA A 115 -0.41 16.92 16.62
C ALA A 115 -0.44 16.31 18.04
N ILE A 116 -0.82 15.04 18.17
CA ILE A 116 -0.97 14.37 19.47
C ILE A 116 0.38 13.88 20.02
N TRP A 117 1.24 13.29 19.19
CA TRP A 117 2.51 12.68 19.64
C TRP A 117 3.75 13.52 19.29
N GLY A 118 3.65 14.51 18.41
CA GLY A 118 4.77 15.29 17.91
C GLY A 118 5.45 14.68 16.69
N VAL A 119 6.45 15.38 16.15
CA VAL A 119 7.24 14.96 14.98
C VAL A 119 8.39 14.00 15.32
N GLN A 120 8.75 13.90 16.59
CA GLN A 120 9.89 13.13 17.04
C GLN A 120 9.55 11.64 17.10
N ASP A 121 10.49 10.83 16.60
CA ASP A 121 10.49 9.39 16.74
C ASP A 121 10.31 8.99 18.21
N LYS A 122 9.44 8.01 18.45
CA LYS A 122 9.20 7.47 19.78
C LYS A 122 10.02 6.21 19.97
N THR A 123 10.86 6.22 21.01
CA THR A 123 11.60 5.04 21.44
C THR A 123 10.63 3.99 21.93
N SER A 124 10.69 2.81 21.33
CA SER A 124 9.80 1.75 21.72
C SER A 124 10.26 1.07 23.02
N PRO A 125 9.38 0.85 24.01
CA PRO A 125 9.68 0.00 25.16
C PRO A 125 9.72 -1.46 24.69
N ALA A 126 10.83 -1.83 24.05
CA ALA A 126 10.99 -3.11 23.40
C ALA A 126 11.00 -4.26 24.41
N LEU A 127 10.45 -5.41 23.99
CA LEU A 127 10.51 -6.62 24.78
C LEU A 127 11.96 -7.13 24.77
N ARG A 128 12.62 -7.08 25.91
CA ARG A 128 14.01 -7.51 26.07
C ARG A 128 14.10 -9.02 26.27
N GLY A 129 15.10 -9.63 25.65
CA GLY A 129 15.46 -11.02 25.86
C GLY A 129 15.68 -11.76 24.54
N THR A 130 16.53 -12.78 24.60
CA THR A 130 16.90 -13.61 23.46
C THR A 130 16.88 -15.07 23.87
N ILE A 131 16.66 -15.95 22.89
CA ILE A 131 16.70 -17.40 23.04
C ILE A 131 17.92 -17.90 22.25
N PRO A 132 18.87 -18.60 22.90
CA PRO A 132 20.04 -19.12 22.20
C PRO A 132 19.66 -20.27 21.26
N ILE A 133 20.18 -20.25 20.03
CA ILE A 133 20.07 -21.28 19.01
C ILE A 133 21.49 -21.60 18.52
N GLY A 134 22.17 -22.52 19.21
CA GLY A 134 23.57 -22.81 18.97
C GLY A 134 24.45 -21.61 19.35
N ASP A 135 25.24 -21.11 18.40
CA ASP A 135 26.11 -19.93 18.49
C ASP A 135 25.40 -18.61 18.14
N GLN A 136 24.13 -18.66 17.75
CA GLN A 136 23.31 -17.48 17.44
C GLN A 136 22.22 -17.31 18.49
N ALA A 137 21.57 -16.15 18.54
CA ALA A 137 20.44 -15.91 19.42
C ALA A 137 19.31 -15.21 18.68
N ILE A 138 18.07 -15.66 18.89
CA ILE A 138 16.87 -15.04 18.32
C ILE A 138 16.17 -14.18 19.38
N PRO A 139 15.75 -12.95 19.06
CA PRO A 139 14.96 -12.15 19.99
C PRO A 139 13.60 -12.78 20.32
N ILE A 140 13.16 -12.64 21.58
CA ILE A 140 11.87 -13.19 22.03
C ILE A 140 10.69 -12.59 21.24
N PHE A 141 10.78 -11.33 20.83
CA PHE A 141 9.72 -10.69 20.05
C PHE A 141 9.53 -11.35 18.69
N ASP A 142 10.56 -11.88 18.04
CA ASP A 142 10.40 -12.56 16.74
C ASP A 142 9.62 -13.87 16.91
N ILE A 143 9.89 -14.61 18.00
CA ILE A 143 9.08 -15.78 18.37
C ILE A 143 7.63 -15.38 18.68
N ALA A 144 7.43 -14.25 19.37
CA ALA A 144 6.08 -13.74 19.63
C ALA A 144 5.33 -13.39 18.32
N PHE A 145 6.00 -12.77 17.35
CA PHE A 145 5.43 -12.51 16.02
C PHE A 145 5.02 -13.80 15.32
N ILE A 146 5.88 -14.82 15.31
CA ILE A 146 5.57 -16.13 14.70
C ILE A 146 4.36 -16.76 15.39
N ALA A 147 4.35 -16.80 16.72
CA ALA A 147 3.28 -17.41 17.51
C ALA A 147 1.94 -16.69 17.29
N ILE A 148 1.93 -15.35 17.33
CA ILE A 148 0.72 -14.56 17.12
C ILE A 148 0.27 -14.63 15.67
N GLY A 149 1.18 -14.58 14.69
CA GLY A 149 0.87 -14.72 13.28
C GLY A 149 0.17 -16.05 12.96
N LEU A 150 0.72 -17.17 13.46
CA LEU A 150 0.10 -18.49 13.32
C LEU A 150 -1.23 -18.59 14.08
N GLY A 151 -1.31 -18.02 15.28
CA GLY A 151 -2.54 -17.96 16.08
C GLY A 151 -3.65 -17.19 15.35
N VAL A 152 -3.32 -16.03 14.76
CA VAL A 152 -4.26 -15.22 13.98
C VAL A 152 -4.67 -15.92 12.69
N LEU A 153 -3.74 -16.59 11.99
CA LEU A 153 -4.08 -17.42 10.83
C LEU A 153 -5.11 -18.49 11.19
N GLY A 154 -4.87 -19.23 12.29
CA GLY A 154 -5.81 -20.23 12.80
C GLY A 154 -7.16 -19.63 13.20
N ALA A 155 -7.15 -18.50 13.90
CA ALA A 155 -8.35 -17.80 14.35
C ALA A 155 -9.19 -17.30 13.16
N ILE A 156 -8.56 -16.68 12.16
CA ILE A 156 -9.25 -16.21 10.95
C ILE A 156 -9.77 -17.41 10.15
N TRP A 157 -9.00 -18.49 10.03
CA TRP A 157 -9.45 -19.70 9.33
C TRP A 157 -10.69 -20.31 9.99
N LEU A 158 -10.70 -20.44 11.32
CA LEU A 158 -11.86 -20.90 12.08
C LEU A 158 -13.04 -19.95 11.92
N LEU A 159 -12.81 -18.65 12.07
CA LEU A 159 -13.83 -17.61 11.92
C LEU A 159 -14.46 -17.68 10.53
N MET A 160 -13.65 -17.86 9.49
CA MET A 160 -14.14 -18.02 8.13
C MET A 160 -14.92 -19.32 7.97
N THR A 161 -14.33 -20.47 8.27
CA THR A 161 -14.88 -21.77 7.88
C THR A 161 -15.99 -22.28 8.80
N LYS A 162 -15.99 -21.91 10.07
CA LYS A 162 -16.89 -22.46 11.10
C LYS A 162 -18.03 -21.53 11.49
N THR A 163 -18.02 -20.26 11.09
CA THR A 163 -19.07 -19.30 11.50
C THR A 163 -19.99 -18.88 10.36
N ARG A 164 -21.21 -18.47 10.72
CA ARG A 164 -22.16 -17.85 9.78
C ARG A 164 -21.60 -16.58 9.17
N TRP A 165 -20.94 -15.75 9.98
CA TRP A 165 -20.29 -14.53 9.52
C TRP A 165 -19.26 -14.81 8.43
N GLY A 166 -18.39 -15.80 8.63
CA GLY A 166 -17.41 -16.21 7.63
C GLY A 166 -18.03 -16.74 6.33
N THR A 167 -19.18 -17.41 6.42
CA THR A 167 -19.94 -17.86 5.25
C THR A 167 -20.52 -16.68 4.47
N LEU A 168 -21.09 -15.69 5.16
CA LEU A 168 -21.60 -14.46 4.55
C LEU A 168 -20.49 -13.63 3.91
N VAL A 169 -19.33 -13.52 4.55
CA VAL A 169 -18.15 -12.84 4.01
C VAL A 169 -17.72 -13.50 2.70
N ARG A 170 -17.54 -14.83 2.69
CA ARG A 170 -17.17 -15.56 1.46
C ARG A 170 -18.24 -15.47 0.37
N ALA A 171 -19.52 -15.47 0.72
CA ALA A 171 -20.58 -15.28 -0.26
C ALA A 171 -20.52 -13.87 -0.86
N ALA A 172 -20.27 -12.85 -0.03
CA ALA A 172 -20.18 -11.46 -0.47
C ALA A 172 -18.94 -11.19 -1.32
N THR A 173 -17.84 -11.93 -1.12
CA THR A 173 -16.67 -11.82 -2.00
C THR A 173 -16.93 -12.39 -3.39
N GLN A 174 -17.84 -13.37 -3.52
CA GLN A 174 -18.24 -13.94 -4.80
C GLN A 174 -19.27 -13.05 -5.50
N ASP A 175 -20.37 -12.72 -4.81
CA ASP A 175 -21.45 -11.89 -5.34
C ASP A 175 -22.13 -11.12 -4.20
N ARG A 176 -21.80 -9.82 -4.11
CA ARG A 176 -22.36 -8.91 -3.11
C ARG A 176 -23.83 -8.58 -3.37
N GLU A 177 -24.27 -8.60 -4.63
CA GLU A 177 -25.65 -8.27 -5.01
C GLU A 177 -26.58 -9.43 -4.65
N MET A 178 -26.18 -10.66 -4.95
CA MET A 178 -26.88 -11.87 -4.50
C MET A 178 -27.04 -11.90 -2.98
N VAL A 179 -25.97 -11.62 -2.22
CA VAL A 179 -26.04 -11.59 -0.75
C VAL A 179 -27.04 -10.53 -0.25
N GLY A 180 -27.10 -9.36 -0.91
CA GLY A 180 -28.10 -8.34 -0.61
C GLY A 180 -29.53 -8.79 -0.92
N ALA A 181 -29.74 -9.47 -2.06
CA ALA A 181 -31.04 -10.00 -2.46
C ALA A 181 -31.56 -11.09 -1.50
N LEU A 182 -30.67 -11.84 -0.87
CA LEU A 182 -30.99 -12.82 0.18
C LEU A 182 -31.32 -12.18 1.55
N GLY A 183 -31.41 -10.85 1.64
CA GLY A 183 -31.82 -10.12 2.83
C GLY A 183 -30.71 -9.89 3.87
N VAL A 184 -29.44 -10.15 3.50
CA VAL A 184 -28.31 -9.92 4.40
C VAL A 184 -28.05 -8.42 4.52
N ASN A 185 -27.91 -7.93 5.75
CA ASN A 185 -27.60 -6.52 6.00
C ASN A 185 -26.14 -6.21 5.59
N GLN A 186 -25.96 -5.75 4.36
CA GLN A 186 -24.66 -5.39 3.80
C GLN A 186 -23.94 -4.32 4.63
N LYS A 187 -24.68 -3.38 5.24
CA LYS A 187 -24.07 -2.33 6.06
C LYS A 187 -23.33 -2.94 7.25
N LEU A 188 -23.99 -3.83 8.00
CA LEU A 188 -23.37 -4.50 9.14
C LEU A 188 -22.23 -5.43 8.71
N LEU A 189 -22.39 -6.14 7.60
CA LEU A 189 -21.33 -7.01 7.07
C LEU A 189 -20.09 -6.19 6.74
N PHE A 190 -20.23 -5.07 6.03
CA PHE A 190 -19.10 -4.22 5.63
C PHE A 190 -18.46 -3.52 6.84
N THR A 191 -19.26 -2.99 7.77
CA THR A 191 -18.74 -2.42 9.03
C THR A 191 -17.93 -3.46 9.82
N SER A 192 -18.42 -4.69 9.94
CA SER A 192 -17.73 -5.76 10.68
C SER A 192 -16.43 -6.21 10.01
N VAL A 193 -16.42 -6.28 8.68
CA VAL A 193 -15.21 -6.60 7.90
C VAL A 193 -14.18 -5.50 8.02
N LEU A 194 -14.60 -4.23 7.97
CA LEU A 194 -13.69 -3.11 8.15
C LEU A 194 -13.15 -3.02 9.58
N PHE A 195 -13.99 -3.27 10.60
CA PHE A 195 -13.54 -3.41 11.98
C PHE A 195 -12.44 -4.46 12.10
N MET A 196 -12.69 -5.67 11.58
CA MET A 196 -11.74 -6.77 11.63
C MET A 196 -10.45 -6.44 10.88
N GLY A 197 -10.54 -5.89 9.67
CA GLY A 197 -9.37 -5.55 8.87
C GLY A 197 -8.53 -4.45 9.51
N ALA A 198 -9.14 -3.39 10.02
CA ALA A 198 -8.45 -2.32 10.73
C ALA A 198 -7.87 -2.82 12.07
N ALA A 199 -8.59 -3.67 12.81
CA ALA A 199 -8.09 -4.27 14.05
C ALA A 199 -6.86 -5.15 13.81
N LEU A 200 -6.82 -5.91 12.71
CA LEU A 200 -5.66 -6.73 12.33
C LEU A 200 -4.46 -5.87 11.90
N ALA A 201 -4.68 -4.76 11.21
CA ALA A 201 -3.64 -3.77 10.93
C ALA A 201 -3.11 -3.13 12.22
N GLY A 202 -4.02 -2.72 13.11
CA GLY A 202 -3.69 -2.18 14.42
C GLY A 202 -2.95 -3.18 15.30
N LEU A 203 -3.31 -4.47 15.23
CA LEU A 203 -2.59 -5.56 15.89
C LEU A 203 -1.16 -5.66 15.37
N GLY A 204 -0.95 -5.71 14.05
CA GLY A 204 0.39 -5.70 13.46
C GLY A 204 1.22 -4.50 13.91
N GLY A 205 0.63 -3.30 13.90
CA GLY A 205 1.31 -2.08 14.32
C GLY A 205 1.63 -2.04 15.81
N SER A 206 0.69 -2.49 16.64
CA SER A 206 0.91 -2.59 18.09
C SER A 206 2.00 -3.60 18.45
N LEU A 207 2.13 -4.69 17.67
CA LEU A 207 3.21 -5.66 17.85
C LEU A 207 4.56 -5.12 17.41
N GLN A 208 4.60 -4.22 16.43
CA GLN A 208 5.84 -3.55 16.00
C GLN A 208 6.49 -2.76 17.15
N MET A 209 5.70 -2.30 18.12
CA MET A 209 6.19 -1.70 19.36
C MET A 209 7.06 -2.66 20.19
N LEU A 210 6.92 -3.99 20.07
CA LEU A 210 7.78 -4.92 20.81
C LEU A 210 9.21 -4.96 20.26
N ARG A 211 9.43 -4.48 19.02
CA ARG A 211 10.76 -4.41 18.39
C ARG A 211 11.52 -3.16 18.87
N PRO A 212 12.87 -3.19 18.86
CA PRO A 212 13.71 -2.04 19.20
C PRO A 212 13.76 -0.95 18.11
N GLU A 213 12.81 -0.96 17.17
CA GLU A 213 12.69 0.05 16.11
C GLU A 213 11.88 1.25 16.61
N SER A 214 12.17 2.45 16.11
CA SER A 214 11.43 3.65 16.49
C SER A 214 10.03 3.66 15.87
N VAL A 215 9.05 4.16 16.63
CA VAL A 215 7.73 4.47 16.09
C VAL A 215 7.77 5.87 15.49
N ASN A 216 7.51 5.97 14.18
CA ASN A 216 7.65 7.21 13.42
C ASN A 216 6.48 7.44 12.43
N LEU A 217 6.38 8.67 11.92
CA LEU A 217 5.31 9.13 11.01
C LEU A 217 5.42 8.60 9.57
N SER A 218 6.47 7.82 9.25
CA SER A 218 6.69 7.25 7.92
C SER A 218 6.26 5.78 7.85
N MET A 219 5.95 5.16 9.00
CA MET A 219 5.54 3.76 9.09
C MET A 219 4.30 3.45 8.25
N ASP A 220 3.40 4.43 8.07
CA ASP A 220 2.19 4.29 7.29
C ASP A 220 2.47 3.96 5.82
N LEU A 221 3.33 4.74 5.15
CA LEU A 221 3.69 4.55 3.75
C LEU A 221 4.65 3.36 3.55
N LEU A 222 5.55 3.14 4.51
CA LEU A 222 6.54 2.06 4.44
C LEU A 222 5.89 0.66 4.52
N ILE A 223 4.81 0.49 5.29
CA ILE A 223 4.11 -0.80 5.38
C ILE A 223 3.07 -1.00 4.28
N LEU A 224 2.52 0.10 3.74
CA LEU A 224 1.42 0.06 2.79
C LEU A 224 1.82 -0.63 1.47
N ALA A 225 2.97 -0.26 0.90
CA ALA A 225 3.42 -0.84 -0.36
C ALA A 225 3.69 -2.36 -0.23
N PRO A 226 4.44 -2.86 0.76
CA PRO A 226 4.56 -4.31 1.00
C PRO A 226 3.24 -5.02 1.25
N ALA A 227 2.33 -4.43 2.01
CA ALA A 227 1.02 -5.03 2.24
C ALA A 227 0.23 -5.17 0.92
N PHE A 228 0.29 -4.18 0.02
CA PHE A 228 -0.33 -4.28 -1.30
C PHE A 228 0.29 -5.38 -2.15
N VAL A 229 1.61 -5.43 -2.22
CA VAL A 229 2.33 -6.50 -2.94
C VAL A 229 1.89 -7.86 -2.43
N VAL A 230 1.81 -8.08 -1.11
CA VAL A 230 1.34 -9.33 -0.52
C VAL A 230 -0.10 -9.66 -0.91
N VAL A 231 -1.02 -8.69 -0.87
CA VAL A 231 -2.44 -8.91 -1.23
C VAL A 231 -2.59 -9.24 -2.71
N VAL A 232 -1.87 -8.55 -3.57
CA VAL A 232 -1.88 -8.78 -5.03
C VAL A 232 -1.29 -10.13 -5.37
N VAL A 233 -0.11 -10.44 -4.83
CA VAL A 233 0.57 -11.73 -5.02
C VAL A 233 -0.26 -12.86 -4.46
N GLY A 234 -0.84 -12.72 -3.27
CA GLY A 234 -1.67 -13.75 -2.66
C GLY A 234 -2.98 -13.99 -3.42
N GLY A 235 -3.48 -12.96 -4.09
CA GLY A 235 -4.77 -12.94 -4.74
C GLY A 235 -5.82 -12.29 -3.85
N MET A 236 -6.51 -11.30 -4.41
CA MET A 236 -7.45 -10.46 -3.69
C MET A 236 -8.61 -11.27 -3.08
N GLY A 237 -8.83 -11.11 -1.77
CA GLY A 237 -9.84 -11.87 -1.01
C GLY A 237 -9.42 -13.30 -0.62
N SER A 238 -8.17 -13.71 -0.89
CA SER A 238 -7.62 -15.01 -0.48
C SER A 238 -6.75 -14.88 0.77
N ILE A 239 -7.25 -15.43 1.88
CA ILE A 239 -6.53 -15.41 3.18
C ILE A 239 -5.32 -16.34 3.15
N ALA A 240 -5.49 -17.56 2.63
CA ALA A 240 -4.39 -18.51 2.46
C ALA A 240 -3.36 -17.98 1.45
N GLY A 241 -3.83 -17.31 0.39
CA GLY A 241 -2.98 -16.62 -0.57
C GLY A 241 -2.14 -15.54 0.08
N ALA A 242 -2.74 -14.69 0.91
CA ALA A 242 -2.03 -13.63 1.63
C ALA A 242 -0.95 -14.18 2.57
N TYR A 243 -1.21 -15.29 3.28
CA TYR A 243 -0.20 -15.92 4.13
C TYR A 243 0.98 -16.48 3.31
N LEU A 244 0.69 -17.23 2.25
CA LEU A 244 1.72 -17.79 1.38
C LEU A 244 2.56 -16.68 0.72
N ALA A 245 1.92 -15.61 0.27
CA ALA A 245 2.60 -14.45 -0.31
C ALA A 245 3.48 -13.73 0.72
N ALA A 246 2.98 -13.48 1.93
CA ALA A 246 3.74 -12.87 3.01
C ALA A 246 4.97 -13.70 3.37
N PHE A 247 4.81 -15.02 3.45
CA PHE A 247 5.91 -15.96 3.67
C PHE A 247 6.97 -15.87 2.57
N ILE A 248 6.58 -16.01 1.30
CA ILE A 248 7.52 -15.95 0.17
C ILE A 248 8.24 -14.60 0.13
N ILE A 249 7.52 -13.49 0.25
CA ILE A 249 8.10 -12.14 0.14
C ILE A 249 9.05 -11.86 1.31
N ALA A 250 8.66 -12.21 2.54
CA ALA A 250 9.47 -11.95 3.71
C ALA A 250 10.73 -12.83 3.76
N GLU A 251 10.64 -14.11 3.42
CA GLU A 251 11.81 -15.00 3.34
C GLU A 251 12.77 -14.52 2.24
N LEU A 252 12.25 -14.19 1.07
CA LEU A 252 13.07 -13.64 -0.01
C LEU A 252 13.74 -12.33 0.40
N ASN A 253 13.07 -11.47 1.16
CA ASN A 253 13.68 -10.25 1.66
C ASN A 253 14.75 -10.54 2.73
N ALA A 254 14.45 -11.42 3.68
CA ALA A 254 15.39 -11.80 4.73
C ALA A 254 16.68 -12.38 4.14
N PHE A 255 16.61 -13.34 3.23
CA PHE A 255 17.80 -13.87 2.55
C PHE A 255 18.38 -12.89 1.52
N GLY A 256 17.53 -12.12 0.85
CA GLY A 256 17.94 -11.11 -0.13
C GLY A 256 18.84 -10.02 0.45
N ILE A 257 18.60 -9.60 1.69
CA ILE A 257 19.47 -8.65 2.41
C ILE A 257 20.90 -9.18 2.54
N LEU A 258 21.09 -10.49 2.67
CA LEU A 258 22.41 -11.10 2.83
C LEU A 258 23.16 -11.24 1.49
N VAL A 259 22.44 -11.53 0.40
CA VAL A 259 23.05 -11.84 -0.90
C VAL A 259 23.15 -10.59 -1.78
N LEU A 260 22.07 -9.82 -1.90
CA LEU A 260 21.97 -8.67 -2.79
C LEU A 260 21.20 -7.50 -2.11
N PRO A 261 21.77 -6.86 -1.07
CA PRO A 261 21.09 -5.82 -0.29
C PRO A 261 20.64 -4.61 -1.11
N LYS A 262 21.29 -4.35 -2.27
CA LYS A 262 20.97 -3.21 -3.14
C LYS A 262 19.65 -3.34 -3.89
N ILE A 263 19.12 -4.57 -4.06
CA ILE A 263 17.90 -4.82 -4.84
C ILE A 263 16.73 -5.30 -3.99
N THR A 264 16.87 -5.39 -2.66
CA THR A 264 15.83 -5.95 -1.77
C THR A 264 14.50 -5.23 -1.89
N LEU A 265 14.52 -3.90 -1.99
CA LEU A 265 13.33 -3.09 -2.24
C LEU A 265 12.66 -3.46 -3.56
N VAL A 266 13.43 -3.76 -4.60
CA VAL A 266 12.91 -4.14 -5.94
C VAL A 266 12.49 -5.61 -5.98
N LEU A 267 13.13 -6.47 -5.19
CA LEU A 267 12.95 -7.92 -5.21
C LEU A 267 11.49 -8.32 -4.95
N MET A 268 10.84 -7.67 -3.97
CA MET A 268 9.42 -7.93 -3.67
C MET A 268 8.49 -7.55 -4.84
N PHE A 269 8.75 -6.44 -5.53
CA PHE A 269 7.96 -6.05 -6.71
C PHE A 269 8.27 -6.92 -7.92
N LEU A 270 9.50 -7.42 -8.05
CA LEU A 270 9.87 -8.38 -9.08
C LEU A 270 9.11 -9.70 -8.89
N VAL A 271 9.01 -10.19 -7.65
CA VAL A 271 8.18 -11.37 -7.33
C VAL A 271 6.73 -11.12 -7.72
N MET A 272 6.18 -9.94 -7.42
CA MET A 272 4.83 -9.58 -7.85
C MET A 272 4.67 -9.57 -9.36
N ALA A 273 5.59 -8.95 -10.09
CA ALA A 273 5.57 -8.95 -11.55
C ALA A 273 5.59 -10.39 -12.08
N ILE A 274 6.51 -11.24 -11.62
CA ILE A 274 6.61 -12.64 -12.04
C ILE A 274 5.33 -13.41 -11.74
N VAL A 275 4.80 -13.29 -10.52
CA VAL A 275 3.56 -13.99 -10.14
C VAL A 275 2.39 -13.54 -10.99
N LEU A 276 2.25 -12.26 -11.30
CA LEU A 276 1.15 -11.75 -12.12
C LEU A 276 1.29 -12.08 -13.60
N VAL A 277 2.52 -12.20 -14.15
CA VAL A 277 2.74 -12.74 -15.50
C VAL A 277 2.20 -14.16 -15.60
N VAL A 278 2.52 -14.99 -14.61
CA VAL A 278 2.20 -16.43 -14.63
C VAL A 278 0.74 -16.67 -14.20
N ARG A 279 0.26 -15.91 -13.22
CA ARG A 279 -1.10 -15.97 -12.67
C ARG A 279 -1.65 -14.57 -12.38
N PRO A 280 -2.40 -13.96 -13.34
CA PRO A 280 -2.97 -12.61 -13.22
C PRO A 280 -3.87 -12.36 -12.02
N TRP A 281 -4.41 -13.42 -11.40
CA TRP A 281 -5.27 -13.35 -10.21
C TRP A 281 -4.51 -13.58 -8.89
N GLY A 282 -3.18 -13.70 -8.93
CA GLY A 282 -2.34 -14.06 -7.79
C GLY A 282 -2.22 -15.58 -7.57
N LEU A 283 -1.46 -15.98 -6.55
CA LEU A 283 -1.14 -17.38 -6.23
C LEU A 283 -2.40 -18.22 -6.01
N LEU A 284 -3.31 -17.73 -5.16
CA LEU A 284 -4.52 -18.44 -4.73
C LEU A 284 -5.79 -17.59 -4.91
N GLY A 285 -5.76 -16.58 -5.78
CA GLY A 285 -6.96 -15.83 -6.16
C GLY A 285 -7.86 -16.63 -7.11
N ARG A 286 -9.08 -16.14 -7.31
CA ARG A 286 -10.03 -16.71 -8.27
C ARG A 286 -10.25 -15.71 -9.40
N GLN A 287 -10.49 -16.22 -10.60
CA GLN A 287 -10.87 -15.40 -11.75
C GLN A 287 -12.15 -14.64 -11.40
N SER A 288 -12.06 -13.31 -11.33
CA SER A 288 -13.26 -12.50 -11.35
C SER A 288 -13.77 -12.52 -12.78
N VAL A 289 -14.96 -13.05 -13.01
CA VAL A 289 -15.65 -12.86 -14.29
C VAL A 289 -15.80 -11.36 -14.42
N ALA A 290 -15.06 -10.75 -15.35
CA ALA A 290 -15.23 -9.35 -15.67
C ALA A 290 -16.66 -9.20 -16.16
N THR A 291 -17.54 -8.66 -15.31
CA THR A 291 -18.83 -8.15 -15.77
C THR A 291 -18.49 -7.01 -16.71
N GLY A 292 -18.53 -7.32 -18.01
CA GLY A 292 -18.31 -6.38 -19.10
C GLY A 292 -19.22 -5.18 -18.88
N GLY A 293 -18.59 -4.04 -18.64
CA GLY A 293 -19.30 -2.81 -18.30
C GLY A 293 -18.32 -1.78 -17.79
N HIS A 294 -17.34 -1.39 -18.61
CA HIS A 294 -16.64 -0.13 -18.42
C HIS A 294 -17.66 0.99 -18.67
N GLY A 295 -18.53 1.23 -17.69
CA GLY A 295 -19.38 2.42 -17.60
C GLY A 295 -18.58 3.63 -17.13
N GLY A 296 -17.34 3.78 -17.63
CA GLY A 296 -16.71 5.09 -17.62
C GLY A 296 -17.56 5.97 -18.51
N ILE A 297 -17.99 7.12 -18.00
CA ILE A 297 -18.60 8.16 -18.82
C ILE A 297 -17.65 8.36 -20.01
N ALA A 298 -18.11 8.08 -21.23
CA ALA A 298 -17.31 8.29 -22.42
C ALA A 298 -16.78 9.72 -22.38
N GLU A 299 -15.47 9.89 -22.23
CA GLU A 299 -14.88 11.22 -22.17
C GLU A 299 -15.25 11.96 -23.45
N ALA A 300 -15.68 13.21 -23.28
CA ALA A 300 -16.04 14.02 -24.43
C ALA A 300 -14.81 14.14 -25.36
N PRO A 301 -14.98 13.94 -26.67
CA PRO A 301 -13.85 14.01 -27.60
C PRO A 301 -13.14 15.35 -27.48
N LEU A 302 -11.80 15.34 -27.57
CA LEU A 302 -10.97 16.55 -27.50
C LEU A 302 -11.47 17.58 -28.52
N ARG A 303 -12.00 18.70 -28.01
CA ARG A 303 -12.48 19.82 -28.86
C ARG A 303 -11.39 20.89 -28.94
N PRO A 304 -11.21 21.53 -30.11
CA PRO A 304 -10.29 22.65 -30.23
C PRO A 304 -10.72 23.77 -29.27
N ALA A 305 -9.75 24.29 -28.52
CA ALA A 305 -9.96 25.42 -27.62
C ALA A 305 -10.51 26.64 -28.37
N THR A 306 -11.44 27.38 -27.75
CA THR A 306 -11.94 28.64 -28.31
C THR A 306 -10.81 29.66 -28.43
N PRO A 307 -10.87 30.62 -29.37
CA PRO A 307 -9.79 31.61 -29.57
C PRO A 307 -9.47 32.41 -28.30
N ARG A 308 -10.47 32.71 -27.46
CA ARG A 308 -10.27 33.36 -26.15
C ARG A 308 -9.46 32.48 -25.19
N LEU A 309 -9.76 31.18 -25.16
CA LEU A 309 -9.05 30.22 -24.32
C LEU A 309 -7.62 30.00 -24.81
N LYS A 310 -7.40 29.98 -26.14
CA LYS A 310 -6.05 29.96 -26.73
C LYS A 310 -5.23 31.18 -26.33
N LEU A 311 -5.83 32.38 -26.37
CA LEU A 311 -5.17 33.61 -25.94
C LEU A 311 -4.81 33.56 -24.45
N LEU A 312 -5.74 33.06 -23.61
CA LEU A 312 -5.50 32.88 -22.18
C LEU A 312 -4.33 31.93 -21.92
N TYR A 313 -4.30 30.75 -22.56
CA TYR A 313 -3.21 29.80 -22.42
C TYR A 313 -1.88 30.34 -22.94
N ALA A 314 -1.90 31.09 -24.05
CA ALA A 314 -0.71 31.77 -24.56
C ALA A 314 -0.19 32.81 -23.56
N ALA A 315 -1.07 33.65 -22.99
CA ALA A 315 -0.70 34.63 -21.97
C ALA A 315 -0.14 33.95 -20.71
N LEU A 316 -0.73 32.84 -20.26
CA LEU A 316 -0.26 32.06 -19.12
C LEU A 316 1.14 31.45 -19.39
N GLY A 317 1.33 30.91 -20.60
CA GLY A 317 2.62 30.37 -21.04
C GLY A 317 3.71 31.43 -21.13
N VAL A 318 3.39 32.62 -21.65
CA VAL A 318 4.31 33.77 -21.65
C VAL A 318 4.62 34.20 -20.21
N GLY A 319 3.63 34.26 -19.33
CA GLY A 319 3.84 34.57 -17.91
C GLY A 319 4.83 33.60 -17.25
N LEU A 320 4.67 32.30 -17.45
CA LEU A 320 5.59 31.26 -16.96
C LEU A 320 7.01 31.42 -17.51
N LEU A 321 7.15 31.78 -18.80
CA LEU A 321 8.46 32.03 -19.43
C LEU A 321 9.15 33.30 -18.92
N LEU A 322 8.39 34.26 -18.39
CA LEU A 322 8.92 35.51 -17.83
C LEU A 322 9.28 35.39 -16.34
N LEU A 323 8.75 34.40 -15.61
CA LEU A 323 9.07 34.18 -14.20
C LEU A 323 10.58 34.07 -13.89
N PRO A 324 11.41 33.40 -14.73
CA PRO A 324 12.86 33.34 -14.48
C PRO A 324 13.56 34.70 -14.47
N LEU A 325 13.01 35.71 -15.15
CA LEU A 325 13.57 37.06 -15.18
C LEU A 325 13.35 37.82 -13.87
N LEU A 326 12.46 37.35 -13.00
CA LEU A 326 12.12 37.96 -11.72
C LEU A 326 13.01 37.49 -10.56
N GLY A 327 13.89 36.52 -10.80
CA GLY A 327 14.88 36.03 -9.82
C GLY A 327 15.01 34.51 -9.79
N GLU A 328 16.09 34.01 -9.18
CA GLU A 328 16.41 32.57 -9.14
C GLU A 328 15.33 31.72 -8.46
N SER A 329 14.73 32.20 -7.37
CA SER A 329 13.62 31.49 -6.69
C SER A 329 12.39 31.36 -7.57
N MET A 330 12.12 32.36 -8.41
CA MET A 330 10.99 32.35 -9.36
C MET A 330 11.28 31.44 -10.56
N ALA A 331 12.55 31.34 -10.97
CA ALA A 331 12.99 30.39 -11.99
C ALA A 331 12.78 28.94 -11.51
N LEU A 332 13.18 28.61 -10.28
CA LEU A 332 12.97 27.28 -9.68
C LEU A 332 11.48 26.94 -9.57
N LEU A 333 10.67 27.89 -9.10
CA LEU A 333 9.22 27.71 -9.01
C LEU A 333 8.59 27.47 -10.40
N ALA A 334 9.01 28.23 -11.41
CA ALA A 334 8.52 28.05 -12.78
C ALA A 334 8.86 26.67 -13.35
N VAL A 335 10.08 26.18 -13.08
CA VAL A 335 10.50 24.83 -13.47
C VAL A 335 9.64 23.76 -12.79
N ASP A 336 9.43 23.87 -11.47
CA ASP A 336 8.58 22.93 -10.72
C ASP A 336 7.13 22.92 -11.24
N MET A 337 6.58 24.12 -11.54
CA MET A 337 5.24 24.24 -12.13
C MET A 337 5.16 23.57 -13.50
N LEU A 338 6.15 23.78 -14.39
CA LEU A 338 6.17 23.16 -15.72
C LEU A 338 6.32 21.64 -15.64
N ILE A 339 7.15 21.14 -14.73
CA ILE A 339 7.30 19.70 -14.47
C ILE A 339 5.96 19.11 -14.02
N LEU A 340 5.27 19.74 -13.07
CA LEU A 340 3.97 19.27 -12.58
C LEU A 340 2.90 19.31 -13.66
N VAL A 341 2.89 20.32 -14.53
CA VAL A 341 1.96 20.40 -15.68
C VAL A 341 2.22 19.27 -16.67
N LEU A 342 3.49 19.01 -17.04
CA LEU A 342 3.84 17.90 -17.92
C LEU A 342 3.50 16.54 -17.31
N PHE A 343 3.75 16.38 -16.01
CA PHE A 343 3.42 15.18 -15.26
C PHE A 343 1.89 14.93 -15.24
N ALA A 344 1.09 15.96 -14.94
CA ALA A 344 -0.37 15.87 -14.95
C ALA A 344 -0.93 15.57 -16.36
N ALA A 345 -0.38 16.23 -17.39
CA ALA A 345 -0.79 16.00 -18.78
C ALA A 345 -0.48 14.58 -19.25
N SER A 346 0.69 14.04 -18.89
CA SER A 346 1.07 12.66 -19.24
C SER A 346 0.19 11.62 -18.55
N LEU A 347 -0.21 11.85 -17.29
CA LEU A 347 -1.18 10.98 -16.60
C LEU A 347 -2.55 11.02 -17.27
N HIS A 348 -2.99 12.20 -17.75
CA HIS A 348 -4.28 12.34 -18.44
C HIS A 348 -4.36 11.50 -19.73
N PHE A 349 -3.26 11.33 -20.47
CA PHE A 349 -3.27 10.46 -21.66
C PHE A 349 -3.55 8.98 -21.33
N ILE A 350 -3.14 8.51 -20.15
CA ILE A 350 -3.37 7.14 -19.70
C ILE A 350 -4.77 7.02 -19.08
N ALA A 351 -5.13 7.97 -18.22
CA ALA A 351 -6.38 7.93 -17.46
C ALA A 351 -7.61 8.33 -18.27
N GLY A 352 -7.49 9.31 -19.16
CA GLY A 352 -8.58 9.83 -19.97
C GLY A 352 -8.88 8.93 -21.17
N PRO A 353 -8.15 9.06 -22.30
CA PRO A 353 -8.37 8.22 -23.48
C PRO A 353 -8.16 6.71 -23.23
N GLY A 354 -7.18 6.37 -22.40
CA GLY A 354 -6.86 4.97 -22.09
C GLY A 354 -7.82 4.33 -21.09
N GLY A 355 -8.57 5.11 -20.30
CA GLY A 355 -9.43 4.60 -19.22
C GLY A 355 -8.67 3.80 -18.15
N LEU A 356 -7.34 3.92 -18.11
CA LEU A 356 -6.46 3.16 -17.22
C LEU A 356 -5.92 4.06 -16.12
N HIS A 357 -6.19 3.70 -14.87
CA HIS A 357 -5.72 4.47 -13.72
C HIS A 357 -4.40 3.90 -13.21
N SER A 358 -3.28 4.50 -13.59
CA SER A 358 -1.93 4.13 -13.15
C SER A 358 -1.51 4.92 -11.91
N PHE A 359 -1.05 4.24 -10.86
CA PHE A 359 -0.63 4.89 -9.60
C PHE A 359 0.86 5.16 -9.48
N GLY A 360 1.73 4.36 -10.12
CA GLY A 360 3.18 4.62 -10.17
C GLY A 360 3.60 5.26 -11.47
N HIS A 361 2.77 6.16 -12.01
CA HIS A 361 3.18 7.05 -13.10
C HIS A 361 4.46 7.85 -12.75
N ALA A 362 4.67 8.11 -11.45
CA ALA A 362 5.90 8.70 -10.90
C ALA A 362 7.17 7.87 -11.18
N ALA A 363 7.06 6.55 -11.35
CA ALA A 363 8.20 5.70 -11.68
C ALA A 363 8.80 6.06 -13.05
N TYR A 364 7.97 6.43 -14.03
CA TYR A 364 8.44 6.85 -15.36
C TYR A 364 9.13 8.22 -15.33
N PHE A 365 8.63 9.13 -14.48
CA PHE A 365 9.32 10.39 -14.19
C PHE A 365 10.71 10.12 -13.58
N GLY A 366 10.78 9.20 -12.61
CA GLY A 366 12.04 8.75 -12.03
C GLY A 366 12.98 8.12 -13.06
N LEU A 367 12.50 7.22 -13.92
CA LEU A 367 13.29 6.60 -14.98
C LEU A 367 13.91 7.64 -15.91
N GLY A 368 13.16 8.67 -16.30
CA GLY A 368 13.69 9.78 -17.11
C GLY A 368 14.78 10.57 -16.37
N ALA A 369 14.54 10.93 -15.11
CA ALA A 369 15.51 11.68 -14.30
C ALA A 369 16.81 10.87 -14.08
N TYR A 370 16.70 9.58 -13.75
CA TYR A 370 17.86 8.71 -13.60
C TYR A 370 18.57 8.46 -14.92
N ALA A 371 17.85 8.31 -16.04
CA ALA A 371 18.45 8.16 -17.35
C ALA A 371 19.34 9.37 -17.70
N ALA A 372 18.83 10.59 -17.54
CA ALA A 372 19.62 11.81 -17.74
C ALA A 372 20.84 11.85 -16.82
N ALA A 373 20.64 11.58 -15.52
CA ALA A 373 21.72 11.64 -14.52
C ALA A 373 22.81 10.59 -14.77
N LEU A 374 22.45 9.37 -15.17
CA LEU A 374 23.39 8.29 -15.45
C LEU A 374 24.19 8.55 -16.73
N LEU A 375 23.56 9.10 -17.78
CA LEU A 375 24.25 9.51 -19.01
C LEU A 375 25.29 10.60 -18.73
N LEU A 376 24.94 11.60 -17.91
CA LEU A 376 25.86 12.66 -17.54
C LEU A 376 27.01 12.13 -16.66
N LYS A 377 26.69 11.31 -15.66
CA LYS A 377 27.66 10.82 -14.66
C LYS A 377 28.64 9.80 -15.23
N TYR A 378 28.15 8.81 -15.97
CA TYR A 378 28.97 7.68 -16.44
C TYR A 378 29.48 7.85 -17.86
N TYR A 379 28.63 8.37 -18.76
CA TYR A 379 28.97 8.52 -20.17
C TYR A 379 29.50 9.92 -20.50
N LYS A 380 29.48 10.86 -19.53
CA LYS A 380 29.98 12.24 -19.67
C LYS A 380 29.39 12.97 -20.88
N VAL A 381 28.16 12.61 -21.23
CA VAL A 381 27.41 13.19 -22.35
C VAL A 381 27.00 14.62 -21.96
N PRO A 382 27.01 15.60 -22.89
CA PRO A 382 26.51 16.94 -22.62
C PRO A 382 25.08 16.92 -22.06
N MET A 383 24.76 17.87 -21.17
CA MET A 383 23.48 17.93 -20.46
C MET A 383 22.29 17.97 -21.43
N GLU A 384 22.43 18.70 -22.53
CA GLU A 384 21.41 18.87 -23.56
C GLU A 384 21.05 17.52 -24.19
N VAL A 385 22.05 16.70 -24.50
CA VAL A 385 21.87 15.37 -25.08
C VAL A 385 21.31 14.39 -24.04
N GLY A 386 21.73 14.51 -22.77
CA GLY A 386 21.17 13.74 -21.65
C GLY A 386 19.68 14.01 -21.44
N LEU A 387 19.27 15.29 -21.47
CA LEU A 387 17.88 15.71 -21.34
C LEU A 387 17.02 15.29 -22.54
N LEU A 388 17.54 15.37 -23.76
CA LEU A 388 16.82 14.96 -24.97
C LEU A 388 16.65 13.44 -25.08
N SER A 389 17.61 12.65 -24.57
CA SER A 389 17.57 11.18 -24.61
C SER A 389 16.76 10.56 -23.47
N ALA A 390 16.63 11.24 -22.33
CA ALA A 390 15.91 10.75 -21.15
C ALA A 390 14.45 10.31 -21.42
N PRO A 391 13.61 11.07 -22.16
CA PRO A 391 12.24 10.65 -22.47
C PRO A 391 12.19 9.34 -23.27
N PHE A 392 13.13 9.11 -24.19
CA PHE A 392 13.18 7.88 -24.99
C PHE A 392 13.57 6.67 -24.15
N LEU A 393 14.52 6.84 -23.22
CA LEU A 393 14.91 5.78 -22.28
C LEU A 393 13.78 5.49 -21.28
N ALA A 394 13.10 6.52 -20.79
CA ALA A 394 11.91 6.36 -19.97
C ALA A 394 10.79 5.62 -20.73
N ALA A 395 10.57 5.94 -22.01
CA ALA A 395 9.62 5.26 -22.88
C ALA A 395 9.98 3.78 -23.09
N ALA A 396 11.26 3.45 -23.26
CA ALA A 396 11.71 2.06 -23.35
C ALA A 396 11.40 1.27 -22.06
N GLY A 397 11.64 1.86 -20.89
CA GLY A 397 11.23 1.27 -19.61
C GLY A 397 9.71 1.15 -19.48
N ALA A 398 8.97 2.15 -19.93
CA ALA A 398 7.51 2.16 -19.93
C ALA A 398 6.90 1.07 -20.83
N LEU A 399 7.53 0.74 -21.97
CA LEU A 399 7.09 -0.36 -22.82
C LEU A 399 7.16 -1.72 -22.11
N LEU A 400 8.18 -1.95 -21.30
CA LEU A 400 8.34 -3.19 -20.55
C LEU A 400 7.25 -3.33 -19.47
N VAL A 401 7.02 -2.25 -18.70
CA VAL A 401 5.95 -2.21 -17.69
C VAL A 401 4.57 -2.27 -18.35
N GLY A 402 4.37 -1.57 -19.47
CA GLY A 402 3.13 -1.58 -20.24
C GLY A 402 2.80 -2.95 -20.81
N TRP A 403 3.79 -3.69 -21.32
CA TRP A 403 3.60 -5.06 -21.80
C TRP A 403 3.14 -6.02 -20.68
N LEU A 404 3.67 -5.82 -19.47
CA LEU A 404 3.25 -6.57 -18.29
C LEU A 404 1.83 -6.19 -17.86
N ALA A 405 1.58 -4.88 -17.75
CA ALA A 405 0.34 -4.34 -17.20
C ALA A 405 -0.85 -4.46 -18.15
N ALA A 406 -0.65 -4.49 -19.47
CA ALA A 406 -1.72 -4.61 -20.47
C ALA A 406 -2.56 -5.90 -20.35
N ARG A 407 -2.09 -6.89 -19.60
CA ARG A 407 -2.81 -8.15 -19.32
C ARG A 407 -3.77 -8.03 -18.13
N LEU A 408 -3.70 -6.92 -17.39
CA LEU A 408 -4.49 -6.65 -16.19
C LEU A 408 -5.46 -5.51 -16.45
N SER A 409 -6.60 -5.52 -15.78
CA SER A 409 -7.63 -4.49 -15.91
C SER A 409 -8.16 -4.07 -14.55
N GLY A 410 -8.68 -2.83 -14.48
CA GLY A 410 -9.26 -2.26 -13.27
C GLY A 410 -8.26 -2.19 -12.13
N VAL A 411 -8.68 -2.64 -10.94
CA VAL A 411 -7.86 -2.59 -9.72
C VAL A 411 -6.50 -3.30 -9.85
N TYR A 412 -6.42 -4.45 -10.54
CA TYR A 412 -5.15 -5.18 -10.66
C TYR A 412 -4.10 -4.39 -11.45
N PHE A 413 -4.53 -3.65 -12.47
CA PHE A 413 -3.65 -2.73 -13.20
C PHE A 413 -3.17 -1.61 -12.28
N ALA A 414 -4.10 -0.94 -11.60
CA ALA A 414 -3.81 0.14 -10.67
C ALA A 414 -2.79 -0.27 -9.60
N MET A 415 -2.95 -1.46 -9.01
CA MET A 415 -2.08 -1.96 -7.96
C MET A 415 -0.71 -2.44 -8.46
N LEU A 416 -0.62 -3.07 -9.63
CA LEU A 416 0.68 -3.44 -10.21
C LEU A 416 1.52 -2.20 -10.49
N THR A 417 0.86 -1.11 -10.92
CA THR A 417 1.56 0.13 -11.23
C THR A 417 1.98 0.93 -10.01
N LEU A 418 1.41 0.71 -8.81
CA LEU A 418 1.69 1.46 -7.58
C LEU A 418 3.07 1.13 -7.01
#